data_AF-A0A3M7M1Y3-F1
#
_entry.id   AF-A0A3M7M1Y3-F1
#
_cell.length_a   1.000
_cell.length_b   1.000
_cell.length_c   1.000
_cell.angle_alpha   90.00
_cell.angle_beta   90.00
_cell.angle_gamma   90.00
#
_symmetry.space_group_name_H-M   'P 1'
#
loop_
_entity.id
_entity.type
_entity.pdbx_description
1 polymer ?
#
loop_
_entity_poly.entity_id
_entity_poly.type
_entity_poly.pdbx_seq_one_letter_code
_entity_poly.pdbx_strand_id
1 'polypeptide(L)'
;MRFTSTTASLLATLPLATSRLIGISAPATISPSTTYNLTLLSENYIQSISDVAFSLGYSTSPSYPGVLGYNVVSHFLGPDLSNQGNKSVVIEVEAPAREDLIPGRPEGPGEGEKLLLNVAVFSLLGALKTPFVANYNVSVGFGEEGGSGEVVSSTEAISITFE
;
A
#
# COMPACT_ATOMS: atom_id res chain seq x y z
N MET A 1 51.34 25.36 -34.25
CA MET A 1 50.80 24.64 -33.07
C MET A 1 49.32 24.43 -33.32
N ARG A 2 48.85 23.18 -33.40
CA ARG A 2 47.42 22.85 -33.60
C ARG A 2 46.85 22.38 -32.26
N PHE A 3 45.88 23.12 -31.73
CA PHE A 3 45.16 22.76 -30.52
C PHE A 3 44.04 21.78 -30.89
N THR A 4 44.24 20.51 -30.58
CA THR A 4 43.23 19.46 -30.72
C THR A 4 42.32 19.55 -29.48
N SER A 5 41.20 20.27 -29.57
CA SER A 5 40.20 20.29 -28.49
C SER A 5 39.47 18.95 -28.44
N THR A 6 39.75 18.17 -27.39
CA THR A 6 38.98 16.97 -27.04
C THR A 6 37.76 17.43 -26.25
N THR A 7 36.60 17.48 -26.89
CA THR A 7 35.31 17.72 -26.21
C THR A 7 34.98 16.51 -25.34
N ALA A 8 35.26 16.61 -24.04
CA ALA A 8 34.78 15.64 -23.05
C ALA A 8 33.27 15.82 -22.87
N SER A 9 32.48 14.90 -23.42
CA SER A 9 31.04 14.82 -23.17
C SER A 9 30.82 14.35 -21.72
N LEU A 10 30.45 15.27 -20.82
CA LEU A 10 29.86 14.91 -19.54
C LEU A 10 28.54 14.18 -19.80
N LEU A 11 28.50 12.86 -19.59
CA LEU A 11 27.22 12.16 -19.41
C LEU A 11 26.62 12.65 -18.09
N ALA A 12 25.54 13.43 -18.16
CA ALA A 12 24.73 13.73 -17.00
C ALA A 12 24.14 12.42 -16.48
N THR A 13 24.65 11.92 -15.35
CA THR A 13 24.02 10.83 -14.61
C THR A 13 22.72 11.37 -14.03
N LEU A 14 21.60 11.13 -14.72
CA LEU A 14 20.27 11.37 -14.17
C LEU A 14 20.18 10.59 -12.84
N PRO A 15 19.90 11.24 -11.71
CA PRO A 15 19.64 10.52 -10.48
C PRO A 15 18.39 9.67 -10.73
N LEU A 16 18.54 8.34 -10.72
CA LEU A 16 17.41 7.44 -10.61
C LEU A 16 16.79 7.71 -9.24
N ALA A 17 15.68 8.45 -9.22
CA ALA A 17 14.92 8.66 -7.99
C ALA A 17 14.42 7.30 -7.53
N THR A 18 15.08 6.74 -6.52
CA THR A 18 14.62 5.52 -5.88
C THR A 18 13.56 5.87 -4.85
N SER A 19 12.55 5.02 -4.69
CA SER A 19 11.45 5.25 -3.76
C SER A 19 11.10 4.00 -2.98
N ARG A 20 10.43 4.22 -1.86
CA ARG A 20 9.89 3.14 -1.01
C ARG A 20 8.45 3.42 -0.67
N LEU A 21 7.68 2.35 -0.51
CA LEU A 21 6.36 2.44 0.10
C LEU A 21 6.50 2.70 1.59
N ILE A 22 5.77 3.70 2.08
CA ILE A 22 5.80 4.14 3.48
C ILE A 22 4.45 4.04 4.16
N GLY A 23 3.40 3.72 3.43
CA GLY A 23 2.07 3.79 3.99
C GLY A 23 0.97 3.46 3.01
N ILE A 24 -0.25 3.56 3.52
CA ILE A 24 -1.47 3.37 2.75
C ILE A 24 -2.44 4.52 3.01
N SER A 25 -3.31 4.78 2.05
CA SER A 25 -4.45 5.67 2.18
C SER A 25 -5.66 5.06 1.47
N ALA A 26 -6.83 5.18 2.08
CA ALA A 26 -8.09 4.70 1.54
C ALA A 26 -9.23 5.68 1.88
N PRO A 27 -10.36 5.61 1.18
CA PRO A 27 -11.57 6.32 1.59
C PRO A 27 -11.95 5.95 3.04
N ALA A 28 -12.35 6.93 3.82
CA ALA A 28 -12.82 6.74 5.20
C ALA A 28 -14.08 5.86 5.26
N THR A 29 -14.87 5.87 4.18
CA THR A 29 -16.05 5.02 4.00
C THR A 29 -15.96 4.30 2.66
N ILE A 30 -16.15 2.98 2.69
CA ILE A 30 -16.14 2.10 1.52
C ILE A 30 -17.55 1.54 1.31
N SER A 31 -18.05 1.59 0.07
CA SER A 31 -19.32 0.95 -0.25
C SER A 31 -19.11 -0.56 -0.47
N PRO A 32 -19.89 -1.43 0.19
CA PRO A 32 -19.82 -2.87 -0.04
C PRO A 32 -20.05 -3.22 -1.51
N SER A 33 -19.37 -4.26 -2.01
CA SER A 33 -19.50 -4.75 -3.40
C SER A 33 -19.22 -3.69 -4.47
N THR A 34 -18.40 -2.67 -4.16
CA THR A 34 -17.97 -1.65 -5.11
C THR A 34 -16.45 -1.53 -5.14
N THR A 35 -15.92 -0.96 -6.22
CA THR A 35 -14.49 -0.66 -6.31
C THR A 35 -14.16 0.65 -5.61
N TYR A 36 -12.99 0.69 -4.97
CA TYR A 36 -12.43 1.88 -4.36
C TYR A 36 -10.93 1.98 -4.62
N ASN A 37 -10.40 3.19 -4.49
CA ASN A 37 -8.99 3.46 -4.68
C ASN A 37 -8.20 3.24 -3.39
N LEU A 38 -7.36 2.21 -3.37
CA LEU A 38 -6.30 2.06 -2.39
C LEU A 38 -5.04 2.77 -2.90
N THR A 39 -4.53 3.73 -2.13
CA THR A 39 -3.30 4.44 -2.48
C THR A 39 -2.15 3.93 -1.62
N LEU A 40 -1.11 3.37 -2.25
CA LEU A 40 0.16 3.05 -1.61
C LEU A 40 1.04 4.30 -1.64
N LEU A 41 1.33 4.84 -0.46
CA LEU A 41 2.08 6.08 -0.29
C LEU A 41 3.57 5.81 -0.52
N SER A 42 4.19 6.60 -1.39
CA SER A 42 5.61 6.46 -1.76
C SER A 42 6.40 7.71 -1.39
N GLU A 43 7.64 7.53 -0.95
CA GLU A 43 8.61 8.61 -0.76
C GLU A 43 9.96 8.28 -1.40
N ASN A 44 10.71 9.32 -1.75
CA ASN A 44 12.09 9.19 -2.21
C ASN A 44 12.94 8.55 -1.11
N TYR A 45 13.77 7.59 -1.51
CA TYR A 45 14.66 6.87 -0.63
C TYR A 45 16.04 6.76 -1.27
N ILE A 46 17.10 6.73 -0.45
CA ILE A 46 18.48 6.72 -0.96
C ILE A 46 18.91 5.38 -1.60
N GLN A 47 18.15 4.31 -1.37
CA GLN A 47 18.39 2.99 -1.95
C GLN A 47 17.23 2.55 -2.82
N SER A 48 17.52 1.76 -3.85
CA SER A 48 16.48 1.13 -4.65
C SER A 48 15.72 0.09 -3.85
N ILE A 49 14.39 0.15 -3.95
CA ILE A 49 13.49 -0.84 -3.36
C ILE A 49 12.61 -1.37 -4.49
N SER A 50 12.40 -2.68 -4.48
CA SER A 50 11.49 -3.35 -5.41
C SER A 50 10.29 -3.87 -4.62
N ASP A 51 9.19 -3.13 -4.64
CA ASP A 51 7.89 -3.53 -4.10
C ASP A 51 7.28 -4.55 -5.05
N VAL A 52 7.17 -5.79 -4.59
CA VAL A 52 6.84 -6.93 -5.45
C VAL A 52 5.34 -7.14 -5.49
N ALA A 53 4.72 -7.17 -4.32
CA ALA A 53 3.31 -7.48 -4.15
C ALA A 53 2.79 -6.88 -2.85
N PHE A 54 1.48 -6.74 -2.76
CA PHE A 54 0.80 -6.47 -1.50
C PHE A 54 -0.38 -7.41 -1.32
N SER A 55 -0.78 -7.62 -0.08
CA SER A 55 -2.03 -8.28 0.29
C SER A 55 -2.81 -7.38 1.22
N LEU A 56 -4.13 -7.38 1.08
CA LEU A 56 -5.01 -6.62 1.95
C LEU A 56 -6.08 -7.53 2.55
N GLY A 57 -6.64 -7.14 3.69
CA GLY A 57 -7.76 -7.81 4.31
C GLY A 57 -8.42 -6.92 5.35
N TYR A 58 -9.52 -7.41 5.92
CA TYR A 58 -10.33 -6.66 6.87
C TYR A 58 -10.41 -7.37 8.22
N SER A 59 -10.30 -6.64 9.31
CA SER A 59 -10.52 -7.18 10.66
C SER A 59 -11.36 -6.24 11.52
N THR A 60 -12.04 -6.78 12.52
CA THR A 60 -12.66 -5.99 13.58
C THR A 60 -11.59 -5.31 14.44
N SER A 61 -11.98 -4.28 15.19
CA SER A 61 -11.12 -3.71 16.23
C SER A 61 -11.66 -4.08 17.62
N PRO A 62 -10.83 -4.55 18.57
CA PRO A 62 -9.39 -4.80 18.43
C PRO A 62 -9.07 -6.08 17.62
N SER A 63 -7.87 -6.13 17.04
CA SER A 63 -7.31 -7.28 16.32
C SER A 63 -5.84 -7.50 16.74
N TYR A 64 -5.29 -8.69 16.47
CA TYR A 64 -3.88 -8.96 16.71
C TYR A 64 -3.00 -8.11 15.75
N PRO A 65 -1.93 -7.44 16.23
CA PRO A 65 -1.10 -6.60 15.37
C PRO A 65 -0.55 -7.34 14.15
N GLY A 66 -0.73 -6.76 12.96
CA GLY A 66 -0.15 -7.28 11.71
C GLY A 66 -0.90 -8.44 11.06
N VAL A 67 -2.07 -8.86 11.57
CA VAL A 67 -2.92 -9.81 10.84
C VAL A 67 -3.71 -9.10 9.75
N LEU A 68 -3.92 -9.77 8.63
CA LEU A 68 -4.75 -9.24 7.55
C LEU A 68 -6.24 -9.42 7.83
N GLY A 69 -6.62 -10.44 8.59
CA GLY A 69 -8.02 -10.75 8.89
C GLY A 69 -8.69 -11.57 7.78
N TYR A 70 -9.86 -11.11 7.35
CA TYR A 70 -10.76 -11.79 6.40
C TYR A 70 -10.70 -11.18 5.00
N ASN A 71 -11.26 -11.90 4.02
CA ASN A 71 -11.31 -11.50 2.61
C ASN A 71 -9.95 -11.08 2.06
N VAL A 72 -8.93 -11.89 2.33
CA VAL A 72 -7.56 -11.58 1.93
C VAL A 72 -7.43 -11.70 0.42
N VAL A 73 -7.04 -10.60 -0.20
CA VAL A 73 -6.70 -10.55 -1.63
C VAL A 73 -5.27 -10.07 -1.81
N SER A 74 -4.60 -10.61 -2.82
CA SER A 74 -3.20 -10.30 -3.12
C SER A 74 -3.09 -9.73 -4.52
N HIS A 75 -2.25 -8.71 -4.67
CA HIS A 75 -2.00 -8.03 -5.93
C HIS A 75 -0.50 -8.00 -6.21
N PHE A 76 -0.15 -8.31 -7.45
CA PHE A 76 1.21 -8.11 -7.95
C PHE A 76 1.38 -6.64 -8.35
N LEU A 77 2.41 -5.98 -7.79
CA LEU A 77 2.79 -4.63 -8.21
C LEU A 77 3.78 -4.71 -9.37
N GLY A 78 4.79 -5.55 -9.22
CA GLY A 78 5.83 -5.73 -10.22
C GLY A 78 6.69 -4.48 -10.46
N PRO A 79 7.61 -4.55 -11.44
CA PRO A 79 8.52 -3.45 -11.74
C PRO A 79 7.81 -2.19 -12.24
N ASP A 80 6.63 -2.33 -12.84
CA ASP A 80 5.90 -1.21 -13.46
C ASP A 80 5.26 -0.26 -12.43
N LEU A 81 4.95 -0.78 -11.25
CA LEU A 81 4.32 -0.02 -10.16
C LEU A 81 5.24 0.20 -8.97
N SER A 82 6.47 -0.35 -8.99
CA SER A 82 7.47 -0.10 -7.97
C SER A 82 8.40 1.05 -8.35
N ASN A 83 9.03 1.65 -7.33
CA ASN A 83 10.12 2.61 -7.49
C ASN A 83 9.76 3.81 -8.39
N GLN A 84 8.52 4.30 -8.28
CA GLN A 84 7.94 5.38 -9.08
C GLN A 84 8.36 6.79 -8.61
N GLY A 85 9.42 6.90 -7.79
CA GLY A 85 9.80 8.14 -7.12
C GLY A 85 8.78 8.55 -6.05
N ASN A 86 8.61 9.86 -5.83
CA ASN A 86 7.61 10.43 -4.93
C ASN A 86 6.14 10.24 -5.40
N LYS A 87 5.90 9.42 -6.43
CA LYS A 87 4.54 9.18 -6.93
C LYS A 87 3.93 8.00 -6.20
N SER A 88 2.88 8.26 -5.43
CA SER A 88 2.05 7.22 -4.83
C SER A 88 1.36 6.38 -5.91
N VAL A 89 1.16 5.11 -5.61
CA VAL A 89 0.54 4.13 -6.52
C VAL A 89 -0.92 3.99 -6.15
N VAL A 90 -1.82 4.16 -7.12
CA VAL A 90 -3.26 3.97 -6.90
C VAL A 90 -3.66 2.64 -7.52
N ILE A 91 -4.30 1.79 -6.72
CA ILE A 91 -4.81 0.49 -7.11
C ILE A 91 -6.32 0.47 -6.87
N GLU A 92 -7.07 0.09 -7.88
CA GLU A 92 -8.51 -0.19 -7.74
C GLU A 92 -8.67 -1.56 -7.08
N VAL A 93 -9.39 -1.58 -5.96
CA VAL A 93 -9.68 -2.78 -5.17
C VAL A 93 -11.18 -2.92 -5.06
N GLU A 94 -11.68 -4.14 -5.23
CA GLU A 94 -13.09 -4.47 -5.01
C GLU A 94 -13.33 -4.73 -3.52
N ALA A 95 -14.26 -3.99 -2.92
CA ALA A 95 -14.72 -4.23 -1.58
C ALA A 95 -15.61 -5.49 -1.55
N PRO A 96 -15.45 -6.38 -0.57
CA PRO A 96 -16.31 -7.55 -0.45
C PRO A 96 -17.75 -7.14 -0.14
N ALA A 97 -18.67 -8.09 -0.31
CA ALA A 97 -20.05 -7.91 0.10
C ALA A 97 -20.15 -7.73 1.62
N ARG A 98 -21.22 -7.08 2.08
CA ARG A 98 -21.36 -6.68 3.49
C ARG A 98 -21.34 -7.90 4.42
N GLU A 99 -22.05 -8.93 4.02
CA GLU A 99 -22.20 -10.23 4.67
C GLU A 99 -20.88 -11.01 4.79
N ASP A 100 -19.92 -10.76 3.91
CA ASP A 100 -18.63 -11.47 3.87
C ASP A 100 -17.56 -10.80 4.73
N LEU A 101 -17.74 -9.53 5.11
CA LEU A 101 -16.74 -8.74 5.86
C LEU A 101 -16.38 -9.34 7.22
N ILE A 102 -17.32 -10.01 7.88
CA ILE A 102 -17.14 -10.61 9.21
C ILE A 102 -17.76 -12.02 9.18
N PRO A 103 -16.96 -13.09 9.12
CA PRO A 103 -17.47 -14.46 9.12
C PRO A 103 -18.39 -14.73 10.32
N GLY A 104 -19.56 -15.32 10.04
CA GLY A 104 -20.56 -15.64 11.06
C GLY A 104 -21.48 -14.48 11.44
N ARG A 105 -21.39 -13.32 10.77
CA ARG A 105 -22.31 -12.20 10.94
C ARG A 105 -23.01 -11.86 9.62
N PRO A 106 -24.19 -12.46 9.33
CA PRO A 106 -24.88 -12.30 8.05
C PRO A 106 -25.23 -10.84 7.69
N GLU A 107 -25.50 -10.00 8.68
CA GLU A 107 -25.80 -8.57 8.46
C GLU A 107 -24.53 -7.73 8.19
N GLY A 108 -23.34 -8.33 8.36
CA GLY A 108 -22.05 -7.65 8.28
C GLY A 108 -21.85 -6.58 9.37
N PRO A 109 -20.90 -5.65 9.19
CA PRO A 109 -20.71 -4.54 10.12
C PRO A 109 -21.95 -3.65 10.18
N GLY A 110 -22.28 -3.14 11.37
CA GLY A 110 -23.42 -2.25 11.59
C GLY A 110 -23.19 -0.84 11.04
N GLU A 111 -24.22 0.00 11.08
CA GLU A 111 -24.08 1.42 10.74
C GLU A 111 -23.10 2.11 11.69
N GLY A 112 -22.11 2.81 11.15
CA GLY A 112 -21.07 3.49 11.92
C GLY A 112 -19.98 2.59 12.52
N GLU A 113 -20.08 1.27 12.34
CA GLU A 113 -19.02 0.34 12.75
C GLU A 113 -17.80 0.49 11.84
N LYS A 114 -16.61 0.58 12.44
CA LYS A 114 -15.36 0.68 11.71
C LYS A 114 -14.60 -0.63 11.73
N LEU A 115 -14.09 -1.02 10.57
CA LEU A 115 -13.17 -2.13 10.40
C LEU A 115 -11.75 -1.59 10.19
N LEU A 116 -10.76 -2.42 10.47
CA LEU A 116 -9.39 -2.18 10.09
C LEU A 116 -9.19 -2.76 8.69
N LEU A 117 -8.83 -1.90 7.74
CA LEU A 117 -8.25 -2.31 6.47
C LEU A 117 -6.75 -2.50 6.71
N ASN A 118 -6.30 -3.75 6.68
CA ASN A 118 -4.91 -4.13 6.90
C ASN A 118 -4.25 -4.40 5.54
N VAL A 119 -3.01 -3.95 5.37
CA VAL A 119 -2.23 -4.15 4.15
C VAL A 119 -0.82 -4.61 4.51
N ALA A 120 -0.39 -5.72 3.95
CA ALA A 120 0.97 -6.23 4.01
C ALA A 120 1.65 -6.03 2.66
N VAL A 121 2.79 -5.35 2.63
CA VAL A 121 3.58 -5.07 1.43
C VAL A 121 4.86 -5.88 1.49
N PHE A 122 5.12 -6.67 0.45
CA PHE A 122 6.36 -7.42 0.28
C PHE A 122 7.30 -6.68 -0.67
N SER A 123 8.50 -6.38 -0.21
CA SER A 123 9.52 -5.65 -0.95
C SER A 123 10.90 -6.29 -0.85
N LEU A 124 11.76 -6.01 -1.82
CA LEU A 124 13.15 -6.40 -1.87
C LEU A 124 14.04 -5.16 -1.75
N LEU A 125 14.85 -5.11 -0.70
CA LEU A 125 15.64 -3.93 -0.33
C LEU A 125 17.05 -3.98 -0.93
N GLY A 126 17.44 -2.88 -1.58
CA GLY A 126 18.80 -2.61 -2.02
C GLY A 126 19.31 -3.55 -3.12
N ALA A 127 20.63 -3.52 -3.31
CA ALA A 127 21.32 -4.33 -4.34
C ALA A 127 21.28 -5.83 -4.04
N LEU A 128 21.23 -6.21 -2.75
CA LEU A 128 21.20 -7.60 -2.31
C LEU A 128 19.79 -8.20 -2.37
N LYS A 129 18.76 -7.40 -2.67
CA LYS A 129 17.36 -7.84 -2.74
C LYS A 129 16.90 -8.54 -1.45
N THR A 130 17.24 -7.96 -0.31
CA THR A 130 16.86 -8.52 0.99
C THR A 130 15.34 -8.47 1.14
N PRO A 131 14.66 -9.60 1.44
CA PRO A 131 13.22 -9.61 1.60
C PRO A 131 12.79 -8.85 2.84
N PHE A 132 11.73 -8.07 2.71
CA PHE A 132 11.13 -7.27 3.79
C PHE A 132 9.62 -7.23 3.63
N VAL A 133 8.90 -7.31 4.76
CA VAL A 133 7.45 -7.16 4.80
C VAL A 133 7.10 -6.03 5.76
N ALA A 134 6.34 -5.06 5.27
CA ALA A 134 5.76 -3.99 6.07
C ALA A 134 4.26 -4.15 6.17
N ASN A 135 3.68 -3.90 7.35
CA ASN A 135 2.25 -3.97 7.58
C ASN A 135 1.73 -2.58 7.92
N TYR A 136 0.58 -2.23 7.39
CA TYR A 136 -0.11 -0.96 7.63
C TYR A 136 -1.57 -1.25 7.89
N ASN A 137 -2.23 -0.38 8.66
CA ASN A 137 -3.67 -0.42 8.77
C ASN A 137 -4.28 0.98 8.83
N VAL A 138 -5.53 1.06 8.41
CA VAL A 138 -6.37 2.26 8.55
C VAL A 138 -7.76 1.84 8.99
N SER A 139 -8.44 2.71 9.73
CA SER A 139 -9.80 2.46 10.19
C SER A 139 -10.81 3.02 9.20
N VAL A 140 -11.62 2.14 8.59
CA VAL A 140 -12.60 2.47 7.54
C VAL A 140 -14.01 2.05 7.97
N GLY A 141 -15.01 2.85 7.64
CA GLY A 141 -16.42 2.49 7.74
C GLY A 141 -16.94 1.82 6.48
N PHE A 142 -18.06 1.12 6.59
CA PHE A 142 -18.79 0.56 5.45
C PHE A 142 -20.21 1.14 5.38
N GLY A 143 -20.57 1.78 4.27
CA GLY A 143 -21.82 2.54 4.11
C GLY A 143 -22.29 2.64 2.65
N GLU A 144 -23.47 3.22 2.41
CA GLU A 144 -24.06 3.26 1.05
C GLU A 144 -23.35 4.23 0.11
N GLU A 145 -22.86 5.38 0.62
CA GLU A 145 -22.06 6.36 -0.15
C GLU A 145 -20.58 6.31 0.28
N GLY A 146 -19.76 5.57 -0.45
CA GLY A 146 -18.33 5.40 -0.22
C GLY A 146 -17.51 5.61 -1.49
N GLY A 147 -16.20 5.82 -1.33
CA GLY A 147 -15.25 5.83 -2.45
C GLY A 147 -14.73 7.18 -2.94
N SER A 148 -15.29 8.34 -2.53
CA SER A 148 -14.85 9.66 -3.05
C SER A 148 -14.78 10.80 -2.01
N GLY A 149 -14.97 10.51 -0.72
CA GLY A 149 -15.01 11.50 0.36
C GLY A 149 -13.70 11.67 1.14
N GLU A 150 -13.83 11.84 2.46
CA GLU A 150 -12.72 11.88 3.41
C GLU A 150 -11.79 10.66 3.23
N VAL A 151 -10.48 10.85 3.38
CA VAL A 151 -9.47 9.78 3.28
C VAL A 151 -8.80 9.57 4.63
N VAL A 152 -8.52 8.31 4.94
CA VAL A 152 -7.74 7.90 6.11
C VAL A 152 -6.42 7.31 5.63
N SER A 153 -5.33 7.67 6.29
CA SER A 153 -3.99 7.23 5.92
C SER A 153 -3.19 6.75 7.13
N SER A 154 -2.22 5.90 6.86
CA SER A 154 -1.21 5.45 7.81
C SER A 154 0.14 5.45 7.14
N THR A 155 1.13 6.07 7.78
CA THR A 155 2.54 6.10 7.35
C THR A 155 3.46 5.39 8.34
N GLU A 156 2.90 4.73 9.35
CA GLU A 156 3.64 4.01 10.37
C GLU A 156 3.46 2.51 10.16
N ALA A 157 4.56 1.82 9.92
CA ALA A 157 4.54 0.37 9.79
C ALA A 157 4.28 -0.27 11.17
N ILE A 158 3.35 -1.22 11.20
CA ILE A 158 3.03 -2.00 12.40
C ILE A 158 4.21 -2.93 12.68
N SER A 159 4.79 -2.79 13.87
CA SER A 159 5.83 -3.68 14.34
C SER A 159 5.20 -5.02 14.77
N ILE A 160 5.63 -6.11 14.15
CA ILE A 160 5.29 -7.47 14.57
C ILE A 160 6.53 -8.04 15.25
N THR A 161 6.43 -8.27 16.56
CA THR A 161 7.45 -9.02 17.30
C THR A 161 6.93 -10.43 17.49
N PHE A 162 7.68 -11.43 17.00
CA PHE A 162 7.43 -12.82 17.32
C PHE A 162 8.20 -13.13 18.60
N GLU A 163 7.48 -13.44 19.69
CA GLU A 163 8.06 -14.01 20.91
C GLU A 163 8.34 -15.51 20.76
#